data_AF-A0AA43TLA0-F1
#
_entry.id   AF-A0AA43TLA0-F1
#
_cell.length_a   1.000
_cell.length_b   1.000
_cell.length_c   1.000
_cell.angle_alpha   90.00
_cell.angle_beta   90.00
_cell.angle_gamma   90.00
#
_symmetry.space_group_name_H-M   'P 1'
#
loop_
_entity.id
_entity.type
_entity.pdbx_description
1 polymer ?
#
loop_
_entity_poly.entity_id
_entity_poly.type
_entity_poly.pdbx_seq_one_letter_code
_entity_poly.pdbx_strand_id
1 'polypeptide(L)' 'MDIPEITISLKCLFCGSDLEGPEDEEYNSGDLIKCIKCGKENDYDSVLEIAKDEGLEAVKAQLQNKLKNMFK' A
#
# COMPACT_ATOMS: atom_id res chain seq x y z
N MET A 1 3.72 -23.43 -0.69
CA MET A 1 2.49 -22.62 -0.57
C MET A 1 2.64 -21.48 -1.55
N ASP A 2 1.80 -21.40 -2.58
CA ASP A 2 1.69 -20.21 -3.43
C ASP A 2 1.14 -19.05 -2.60
N ILE A 3 2.04 -18.18 -2.15
CA ILE A 3 1.65 -16.91 -1.53
C ILE A 3 1.25 -15.99 -2.68
N PRO A 4 -0.01 -15.52 -2.76
CA PRO A 4 -0.43 -14.64 -3.83
C PRO A 4 0.39 -13.35 -3.78
N GLU A 5 0.89 -12.93 -4.94
CA GLU A 5 1.49 -11.61 -5.10
C GLU A 5 0.38 -10.57 -4.94
N ILE A 6 0.53 -9.68 -3.95
CA ILE A 6 -0.40 -8.58 -3.70
C ILE A 6 0.34 -7.29 -4.03
N THR A 7 -0.17 -6.56 -5.01
CA THR A 7 0.26 -5.19 -5.30
C THR A 7 -0.62 -4.23 -4.51
N ILE A 8 0.00 -3.37 -3.70
CA ILE A 8 -0.68 -2.30 -2.96
C ILE A 8 -0.24 -0.97 -3.53
N SER A 9 -1.20 -0.12 -3.88
CA SER A 9 -0.94 1.25 -4.29
C SER A 9 -0.68 2.12 -3.06
N LEU A 10 0.38 2.93 -3.10
CA LEU A 10 0.63 3.90 -2.04
C LEU A 10 -0.41 5.03 -2.10
N LYS A 11 -0.99 5.40 -0.97
CA LYS A 11 -2.04 6.40 -0.87
C LYS A 11 -1.59 7.62 -0.10
N CYS A 12 -2.08 8.79 -0.51
CA CYS A 12 -1.88 10.03 0.19
C CYS A 12 -2.64 10.01 1.51
N LEU A 13 -1.94 10.22 2.62
CA LEU A 13 -2.48 10.19 3.98
C LEU A 13 -3.47 11.33 4.27
N PHE A 14 -3.48 12.36 3.42
CA PHE A 14 -4.33 13.54 3.61
C PHE A 14 -5.61 13.54 2.77
N CYS A 15 -5.57 12.95 1.57
CA CYS A 15 -6.70 12.98 0.64
C CYS A 15 -7.12 11.61 0.11
N GLY A 16 -6.41 10.53 0.47
CA GLY A 16 -6.72 9.15 0.07
C GLY A 16 -6.49 8.84 -1.40
N SER A 17 -6.05 9.80 -2.21
CA SER A 17 -5.70 9.57 -3.62
C SER A 17 -4.40 8.78 -3.73
N ASP A 18 -4.26 7.96 -4.76
CA ASP A 18 -3.02 7.24 -5.02
C ASP A 18 -1.86 8.23 -5.26
N LEU A 19 -0.69 7.90 -4.69
CA LEU A 19 0.54 8.65 -4.88
C LEU A 19 1.14 8.24 -6.22
N GLU A 20 1.32 9.23 -7.08
CA GLU A 20 1.88 9.07 -8.42
C GLU A 20 3.28 9.72 -8.41
N GLY A 21 4.29 8.98 -8.84
CA GLY A 21 5.68 9.41 -8.87
C GLY A 21 6.43 8.76 -10.04
N PRO A 22 7.67 9.20 -10.32
CA PRO A 22 8.51 8.56 -11.34
C PRO A 22 8.77 7.09 -10.97
N GLU A 23 8.72 6.18 -11.95
CA GLU A 23 8.95 4.75 -11.72
C GLU A 23 10.40 4.45 -11.24
N ASP A 24 11.35 5.34 -11.56
CA ASP A 24 12.76 5.24 -11.17
C ASP A 24 13.11 6.07 -9.90
N GLU A 25 12.12 6.63 -9.20
CA GLU A 25 12.38 7.40 -7.99
C GLU A 25 12.46 6.48 -6.76
N GLU A 26 13.67 6.32 -6.22
CA GLU A 26 13.90 5.62 -4.96
C GLU A 26 13.73 6.58 -3.77
N TYR A 27 12.77 6.29 -2.89
CA TYR A 27 12.56 7.04 -1.65
C TYR A 27 13.25 6.37 -0.47
N ASN A 28 13.88 7.17 0.39
CA ASN A 28 14.50 6.70 1.62
C ASN A 28 13.65 7.05 2.84
N SER A 29 13.87 6.36 3.95
CA SER A 29 13.20 6.71 5.21
C SER A 29 13.53 8.16 5.59
N GLY A 30 12.49 8.95 5.86
CA GLY A 30 12.57 10.40 6.08
C GLY A 30 12.33 11.27 4.84
N ASP A 31 12.19 10.68 3.64
CA ASP A 31 11.75 11.43 2.45
C ASP A 31 10.27 11.80 2.52
N LEU A 32 9.93 12.88 1.81
CA LEU A 32 8.58 13.39 1.67
C LEU A 32 8.08 13.22 0.23
N ILE A 33 6.99 12.47 0.06
CA ILE A 33 6.31 12.28 -1.23
C ILE A 33 5.23 13.34 -1.40
N LYS A 34 5.42 14.23 -2.36
CA LYS A 34 4.43 15.26 -2.68
C LYS A 34 3.27 14.66 -3.47
N CYS A 35 2.07 14.73 -2.90
CA CYS A 35 0.85 14.32 -3.59
C CYS A 35 0.48 15.32 -4.69
N ILE A 36 0.40 14.86 -5.94
CA ILE A 36 0.02 15.71 -7.07
C ILE A 36 -1.45 16.18 -7.04
N LYS A 37 -2.31 15.49 -6.28
CA LYS A 37 -3.74 15.79 -6.19
C LYS A 37 -4.06 16.90 -5.20
N CYS A 38 -3.51 16.83 -3.98
CA CYS A 38 -3.79 17.82 -2.93
C CYS A 38 -2.61 18.76 -2.64
N GLY A 39 -1.45 18.51 -3.24
CA GLY A 39 -0.24 19.31 -3.05
C GLY A 39 0.49 19.10 -1.72
N LYS A 40 -0.03 18.24 -0.84
CA LYS A 40 0.57 17.96 0.47
C LYS A 40 1.70 16.94 0.39
N GLU A 41 2.66 17.11 1.28
CA GLU A 41 3.82 16.23 1.45
C GLU A 41 3.49 15.12 2.42
N ASN A 42 3.67 13.87 1.98
CA ASN A 42 3.42 12.67 2.76
C ASN A 42 4.75 12.11 3.21
N ASP A 43 4.87 11.79 4.49
CA ASP A 43 6.03 11.07 5.01
C ASP A 43 6.06 9.66 4.42
N TYR A 44 7.17 9.32 3.76
CA TYR A 44 7.32 8.04 3.08
C TYR A 44 7.22 6.86 4.05
N ASP A 45 7.80 6.99 5.24
CA ASP A 45 7.80 5.92 6.25
C ASP A 45 6.37 5.61 6.71
N SER A 46 5.60 6.67 6.97
CA SER A 46 4.18 6.60 7.33
C SER A 46 3.31 6.00 6.22
N VAL A 47 3.56 6.39 4.96
CA VAL A 47 2.87 5.84 3.79
C VAL A 47 3.17 4.34 3.63
N LEU A 48 4.43 3.95 3.79
CA LEU A 48 4.85 2.55 3.74
C LEU A 48 4.24 1.73 4.88
N GLU A 49 4.19 2.25 6.10
CA GLU A 49 3.62 1.55 7.25
C GLU A 49 2.14 1.22 6.99
N ILE A 50 1.37 2.20 6.51
CA ILE A 50 -0.05 2.03 6.19
C ILE A 50 -0.23 1.03 5.03
N ALA A 51 0.57 1.16 3.96
CA ALA A 51 0.51 0.24 2.84
C ALA A 51 0.86 -1.22 3.24
N LYS A 52 1.79 -1.41 4.18
CA LYS A 52 2.13 -2.74 4.72
C LYS A 52 0.96 -3.34 5.51
N ASP A 53 0.28 -2.53 6.31
CA ASP A 53 -0.89 -2.99 7.07
C ASP A 53 -2.03 -3.38 6.12
N GLU A 54 -2.34 -2.54 5.13
CA GLU A 54 -3.32 -2.84 4.08
C GLU A 54 -2.96 -4.13 3.31
N GLY A 55 -1.68 -4.30 2.97
CA GLY A 55 -1.18 -5.51 2.33
C GLY A 55 -1.38 -6.76 3.19
N LEU A 56 -1.09 -6.67 4.49
CA LEU A 56 -1.30 -7.77 5.43
C LEU A 56 -2.78 -8.13 5.56
N GLU A 57 -3.65 -7.14 5.63
CA GLU A 57 -5.10 -7.34 5.67
C GLU A 57 -5.61 -7.99 4.38
N ALA A 58 -5.13 -7.56 3.22
CA ALA A 58 -5.48 -8.14 1.93
C ALA A 58 -5.07 -9.62 1.83
N VAL A 59 -3.84 -9.96 2.25
CA VAL A 59 -3.37 -11.35 2.31
C VAL A 59 -4.22 -12.19 3.27
N LYS A 60 -4.51 -11.66 4.47
CA LYS A 60 -5.37 -12.35 5.45
C LYS A 60 -6.77 -12.61 4.89
N ALA A 61 -7.38 -11.62 4.24
CA ALA A 61 -8.69 -11.73 3.63
C ALA A 61 -8.70 -12.78 2.49
N GLN A 62 -7.68 -12.76 1.63
CA GLN A 62 -7.49 -13.77 0.58
C GLN A 62 -7.37 -15.19 1.15
N LEU A 63 -6.56 -15.37 2.20
CA LEU A 63 -6.38 -16.66 2.85
C LEU A 63 -7.68 -17.15 3.50
N GLN A 64 -8.39 -16.28 4.21
CA GLN A 64 -9.69 -16.61 4.80
C GLN A 64 -10.71 -17.00 3.73
N ASN A 65 -10.75 -16.31 2.60
CA ASN A 65 -11.64 -16.64 1.50
C ASN A 65 -11.29 -18.01 0.87
N LYS A 66 -10.00 -18.28 0.65
CA LYS A 66 -9.51 -19.59 0.20
C LYS A 66 -9.90 -20.72 1.16
N LEU A 67 -9.72 -20.53 2.46
CA LEU A 67 -10.10 -21.50 3.47
C LEU A 67 -11.62 -21.74 3.44
N LYS A 68 -12.44 -20.68 3.42
CA LYS A 68 -13.90 -20.82 3.31
C LYS A 68 -14.33 -21.60 2.07
N ASN A 69 -13.67 -21.40 0.93
CA ASN A 69 -13.95 -22.14 -0.30
C ASN A 69 -13.44 -23.60 -0.27
N MET A 70 -12.45 -23.94 0.56
CA MET A 70 -11.98 -25.33 0.72
C MET A 70 -12.90 -26.19 1.58
N PHE A 71 -13.65 -25.58 2.50
CA PHE A 71 -14.57 -26.28 3.42
C PHE A 71 -16.05 -26.13 3.01
N LYS A 72 -16.32 -25.78 1.75
CA LYS A 72 -17.66 -25.62 1.17
C LYS A 72 -17.85 -26.57 0.01
#